data_AF-A0A6N3BG95-F1
#
_entry.id   AF-A0A6N3BG95-F1
#
_cell.length_a   1.000
_cell.length_b   1.000
_cell.length_c   1.000
_cell.angle_alpha   90.00
_cell.angle_beta   90.00
_cell.angle_gamma   90.00
#
_symmetry.space_group_name_H-M   'P 1'
#
loop_
_entity.id
_entity.type
_entity.pdbx_description
1 polymer ?
#
loop_
_entity_poly.entity_id
_entity_poly.type
_entity_poly.pdbx_seq_one_letter_code
_entity_poly.pdbx_strand_id
1 'polypeptide(L)'
;MTIYDRSVRERACGLFERGLGHEAAAARLGIPLKAVRQWHLTYRAVGRDALLDMGSHRTYDYDTKVAAASAVVDGGMSMPEAMGRFGVASISPLKSWCRLYREGGADALRPKPKGRPRGSGRKAAPPTREQELEREVRRLEAQVAYLKKSIALKAELGLPLGTGRRP
;
A
#
# COMPACT_ATOMS: atom_id res chain seq x y z
N MET A 1 -13.65 5.00 3.67
CA MET A 1 -14.43 6.17 3.23
C MET A 1 -15.74 6.18 4.00
N THR A 2 -16.00 7.14 4.88
CA THR A 2 -17.38 7.37 5.31
C THR A 2 -18.04 8.19 4.21
N ILE A 3 -19.13 7.68 3.65
CA ILE A 3 -19.86 8.31 2.54
C ILE A 3 -20.50 9.64 2.98
N TYR A 4 -20.62 9.86 4.29
CA TYR A 4 -21.30 11.01 4.87
C TYR A 4 -20.38 12.22 5.05
N ASP A 5 -20.90 13.38 4.72
CA ASP A 5 -20.24 14.67 4.90
C ASP A 5 -20.12 15.07 6.38
N ARG A 6 -19.21 16.02 6.69
CA ARG A 6 -19.02 16.59 8.03
C ARG A 6 -20.31 17.19 8.58
N SER A 7 -21.08 17.90 7.77
CA SER A 7 -22.36 18.52 8.19
C SER A 7 -23.36 17.49 8.75
N VAL A 8 -23.38 16.29 8.17
CA VAL A 8 -24.24 15.19 8.64
C VAL A 8 -23.80 14.70 10.01
N ARG A 9 -22.48 14.64 10.25
CA ARG A 9 -21.92 14.27 11.55
C ARG A 9 -22.16 15.35 12.60
N GLU A 10 -22.15 16.64 12.23
CA GLU A 10 -22.51 17.73 13.14
C GLU A 10 -23.96 17.63 13.61
N ARG A 11 -24.89 17.31 12.70
CA ARG A 11 -26.29 17.01 13.09
C ARG A 11 -26.38 15.81 14.04
N ALA A 12 -25.59 14.76 13.80
CA ALA A 12 -25.53 13.61 14.70
C ALA A 12 -25.01 13.99 16.09
N CYS A 13 -23.95 14.81 16.18
CA CYS A 13 -23.46 15.35 17.46
C CYS A 13 -24.56 16.09 18.21
N GLY A 14 -25.29 17.00 17.55
CA GLY A 14 -26.39 17.73 18.18
C GLY A 14 -27.53 16.82 18.68
N LEU A 15 -27.77 15.68 18.03
CA LEU A 15 -28.73 14.69 18.53
C LEU A 15 -28.18 13.96 19.77
N PHE A 16 -26.90 13.58 19.76
CA PHE A 16 -26.24 12.91 20.90
C PHE A 16 -26.10 13.82 22.13
N GLU A 17 -25.81 15.10 21.93
CA GLU A 17 -25.76 16.14 22.97
C GLU A 17 -27.12 16.29 23.65
N ARG A 18 -28.22 16.16 22.89
CA ARG A 18 -29.60 16.12 23.40
C ARG A 18 -29.99 14.77 24.04
N GLY A 19 -29.04 13.86 24.21
CA GLY A 19 -29.25 12.56 24.85
C GLY A 19 -29.88 11.49 23.96
N LEU A 20 -30.05 11.73 22.65
CA LEU A 20 -30.62 10.71 21.77
C LEU A 20 -29.62 9.57 21.58
N GLY A 21 -30.12 8.34 21.69
CA GLY A 21 -29.38 7.14 21.33
C GLY A 21 -29.17 7.01 19.81
N HIS A 22 -28.24 6.16 19.43
CA HIS A 22 -27.89 5.89 18.03
C HIS A 22 -29.06 5.39 17.16
N GLU A 23 -30.01 4.64 17.71
CA GLU A 23 -31.21 4.19 16.97
C GLU A 23 -32.12 5.35 16.57
N ALA A 24 -32.47 6.20 17.54
CA ALA A 24 -33.30 7.39 17.29
C ALA A 24 -32.58 8.39 16.36
N ALA A 25 -31.27 8.56 16.54
CA ALA A 25 -30.46 9.39 15.64
C ALA A 25 -30.41 8.82 14.22
N ALA A 26 -30.28 7.51 14.05
CA ALA A 26 -30.29 6.85 12.74
C ALA A 26 -31.62 7.07 12.01
N ALA A 27 -32.74 6.85 12.71
CA ALA A 27 -34.07 7.08 12.17
C ALA A 27 -34.26 8.54 11.75
N ARG A 28 -33.85 9.50 12.59
CA ARG A 28 -34.03 10.93 12.30
C ARG A 28 -33.14 11.45 11.18
N LEU A 29 -31.96 10.86 10.99
CA LEU A 29 -31.03 11.26 9.92
C LEU A 29 -31.25 10.47 8.62
N GLY A 30 -32.02 9.39 8.63
CA GLY A 30 -32.17 8.49 7.49
C GLY A 30 -30.88 7.73 7.16
N ILE A 31 -30.04 7.45 8.16
CA ILE A 31 -28.71 6.85 7.98
C ILE A 31 -28.73 5.42 8.52
N PRO A 32 -28.05 4.46 7.86
CA PRO A 32 -27.90 3.10 8.36
C PRO A 32 -27.45 3.03 9.81
N LEU A 33 -28.17 2.24 10.60
CA LEU A 33 -27.94 2.07 12.04
C LEU A 33 -26.48 1.73 12.37
N LYS A 34 -25.83 0.89 11.55
CA LYS A 34 -24.43 0.50 11.73
C LYS A 34 -23.47 1.70 11.72
N ALA A 35 -23.70 2.68 10.84
CA ALA A 35 -22.86 3.87 10.76
C ALA A 35 -23.08 4.76 11.98
N VAL A 36 -24.34 5.01 12.34
CA VAL A 36 -24.67 5.87 13.49
C VAL A 36 -24.26 5.21 14.82
N ARG A 37 -24.32 3.88 14.92
CA ARG A 37 -23.77 3.13 16.07
C ARG A 37 -22.28 3.39 16.25
N GLN A 38 -21.52 3.36 15.16
CA GLN A 38 -20.09 3.70 15.20
C GLN A 38 -19.87 5.16 15.61
N TRP A 39 -20.70 6.07 15.10
CA TRP A 39 -20.62 7.48 15.45
C TRP A 39 -20.88 7.72 16.93
N HIS A 40 -21.95 7.13 17.46
CA HIS A 40 -22.30 7.24 18.87
C HIS A 40 -21.22 6.63 19.77
N LEU A 41 -20.66 5.49 19.38
CA LEU A 41 -19.53 4.88 20.09
C LEU A 41 -18.32 5.83 20.13
N THR A 42 -17.98 6.42 18.99
CA THR A 42 -16.84 7.35 18.88
C THR A 42 -17.08 8.62 19.69
N TYR A 43 -18.29 9.18 19.61
CA TYR A 43 -18.72 10.34 20.37
C TYR A 43 -18.60 10.09 21.88
N ARG A 44 -19.01 8.91 22.36
CA ARG A 44 -18.95 8.56 23.79
C ARG A 44 -17.53 8.25 24.27
N ALA A 45 -16.72 7.60 23.43
CA ALA A 45 -15.38 7.15 23.82
C ALA A 45 -14.31 8.24 23.69
N VAL A 46 -14.33 8.97 22.58
CA VAL A 46 -13.25 9.89 22.17
C VAL A 46 -13.72 11.34 22.15
N GLY A 47 -15.02 11.57 21.91
CA GLY A 47 -15.64 12.89 21.94
C GLY A 47 -16.10 13.40 20.58
N ARG A 48 -16.62 14.62 20.60
CA ARG A 48 -17.24 15.31 19.47
C ARG A 48 -16.28 15.47 18.29
N ASP A 49 -15.08 15.97 18.54
CA ASP A 49 -14.14 16.30 17.46
C ASP A 49 -13.66 15.05 16.71
N ALA A 50 -13.44 13.95 17.43
CA ALA A 50 -13.10 12.67 16.82
C ALA A 50 -14.22 12.12 15.92
N LEU A 51 -15.49 12.38 16.24
CA LEU A 51 -16.59 12.09 15.35
C LEU A 51 -16.57 13.00 14.12
N LEU A 52 -16.36 14.31 14.28
CA LEU A 52 -16.33 15.24 13.14
C LEU A 52 -15.21 14.93 12.14
N ASP A 53 -14.04 14.57 12.66
CA ASP A 53 -12.85 14.16 11.89
C ASP A 53 -13.01 12.79 11.23
N MET A 54 -14.02 12.01 11.61
CA MET A 54 -14.22 10.67 11.07
C MET A 54 -14.38 10.72 9.55
N GLY A 55 -13.73 9.80 8.82
CA GLY A 55 -13.73 9.80 7.36
C GLY A 55 -12.50 10.47 6.74
N SER A 56 -11.73 11.24 7.52
CA SER A 56 -10.38 11.62 7.15
C SER A 56 -9.42 10.42 7.15
N HIS A 57 -8.33 10.51 6.39
CA HIS A 57 -7.26 9.51 6.38
C HIS A 57 -6.40 9.64 7.65
N ARG A 58 -6.97 9.24 8.80
CA ARG A 58 -6.22 9.12 10.06
C ARG A 58 -5.15 8.05 9.93
N THR A 59 -3.93 8.41 10.28
CA THR A 59 -2.81 7.49 10.44
C THR A 59 -2.52 7.35 11.93
N TYR A 60 -2.17 6.13 12.34
CA TYR A 60 -1.72 5.84 13.70
C TYR A 60 -0.30 5.33 13.57
N ASP A 61 0.59 5.84 14.41
CA ASP A 61 1.95 5.32 14.52
C ASP A 61 1.94 3.87 15.04
N TYR A 62 3.09 3.22 14.97
CA TYR A 62 3.22 1.83 15.41
C TYR A 62 3.00 1.69 16.92
N ASP A 63 3.57 2.60 17.71
CA ASP A 63 3.55 2.51 19.17
C ASP A 63 2.13 2.65 19.72
N THR A 64 1.32 3.55 19.18
CA THR A 64 -0.10 3.73 19.51
C THR A 64 -0.90 2.46 19.19
N LYS A 65 -0.61 1.79 18.06
CA LYS A 65 -1.29 0.53 17.72
C LYS A 65 -0.97 -0.57 18.70
N VAL A 66 0.31 -0.71 19.06
CA VAL A 66 0.79 -1.72 20.01
C VAL A 66 0.21 -1.44 21.40
N ALA A 67 0.30 -0.19 21.87
CA ALA A 67 -0.21 0.19 23.17
C ALA A 67 -1.72 -0.03 23.28
N ALA A 68 -2.49 0.35 22.26
CA ALA A 68 -3.93 0.13 22.24
C ALA A 68 -4.30 -1.35 22.18
N ALA A 69 -3.58 -2.16 21.40
CA ALA A 69 -3.83 -3.59 21.31
C ALA A 69 -3.45 -4.32 22.61
N SER A 70 -2.28 -4.05 23.17
CA SER A 70 -1.82 -4.66 24.42
C SER A 70 -2.73 -4.28 25.61
N ALA A 71 -3.16 -3.02 25.70
CA ALA A 71 -4.09 -2.61 26.76
C ALA A 71 -5.39 -3.43 26.75
N VAL A 72 -5.90 -3.77 25.56
CA VAL A 72 -7.12 -4.57 25.42
C VAL A 72 -6.85 -6.07 25.60
N VAL A 73 -5.79 -6.59 25.00
CA VAL A 73 -5.51 -8.04 24.96
C VAL A 73 -4.90 -8.52 26.27
N ASP A 74 -3.88 -7.82 26.77
CA ASP A 74 -3.13 -8.20 27.96
C ASP A 74 -3.70 -7.50 29.20
N GLY A 75 -4.07 -6.22 29.05
CA GLY A 75 -4.59 -5.39 30.14
C GLY A 75 -6.09 -5.54 30.42
N GLY A 76 -6.82 -6.29 29.60
CA GLY A 76 -8.28 -6.49 29.75
C GLY A 76 -9.14 -5.25 29.53
N MET A 77 -8.57 -4.15 29.01
CA MET A 77 -9.29 -2.90 28.75
C MET A 77 -10.40 -3.11 27.74
N SER A 78 -11.54 -2.45 27.95
CA SER A 78 -12.62 -2.49 26.97
C SER A 78 -12.24 -1.73 25.69
N MET A 79 -12.76 -2.18 24.53
CA MET A 79 -12.49 -1.51 23.25
C MET A 79 -12.88 -0.01 23.26
N PRO A 80 -14.04 0.43 23.80
CA PRO A 80 -14.38 1.84 23.87
C PRO A 80 -13.43 2.64 24.77
N GLU A 81 -12.99 2.06 25.88
CA GLU A 81 -12.03 2.71 26.77
C GLU A 81 -10.67 2.88 26.10
N ALA A 82 -10.18 1.86 25.41
CA ALA A 82 -8.95 1.95 24.62
C ALA A 82 -9.09 2.96 23.46
N MET A 83 -10.27 3.06 22.83
CA MET A 83 -10.53 4.10 21.84
C MET A 83 -10.34 5.51 22.42
N GLY A 84 -10.90 5.76 23.61
CA GLY A 84 -10.74 7.04 24.31
C GLY A 84 -9.29 7.30 24.70
N ARG A 85 -8.66 6.33 25.37
CA ARG A 85 -7.29 6.46 25.89
C ARG A 85 -6.25 6.69 24.80
N PHE A 86 -6.38 6.04 23.65
CA PHE A 86 -5.40 6.08 22.55
C PHE A 86 -5.88 6.91 21.35
N GLY A 87 -6.98 7.66 21.48
CA GLY A 87 -7.48 8.54 20.42
C GLY A 87 -7.94 7.81 19.15
N VAL A 88 -8.30 6.53 19.26
CA VAL A 88 -8.69 5.70 18.10
C VAL A 88 -10.15 5.98 17.75
N ALA A 89 -10.39 6.67 16.64
CA ALA A 89 -11.72 7.11 16.23
C ALA A 89 -12.64 5.98 15.70
N SER A 90 -12.14 4.76 15.57
CA SER A 90 -12.96 3.64 15.07
C SER A 90 -12.63 2.32 15.74
N ILE A 91 -13.66 1.55 16.08
CA ILE A 91 -13.48 0.23 16.70
C ILE A 91 -12.91 -0.80 15.72
N SER A 92 -13.17 -0.63 14.41
CA SER A 92 -12.76 -1.58 13.38
C SER A 92 -11.23 -1.75 13.27
N PRO A 93 -10.41 -0.69 13.15
CA PRO A 93 -8.96 -0.82 13.17
C PRO A 93 -8.45 -1.41 14.50
N LEU A 94 -9.01 -0.98 15.64
CA LEU A 94 -8.63 -1.52 16.95
C LEU A 94 -8.88 -3.03 17.06
N LYS A 95 -10.03 -3.52 16.59
CA LYS A 95 -10.33 -4.96 16.50
C LYS A 95 -9.31 -5.70 15.65
N SER A 96 -8.94 -5.15 14.50
CA SER A 96 -7.92 -5.73 13.63
C SER A 96 -6.56 -5.80 14.33
N TRP A 97 -6.16 -4.74 15.04
CA TRP A 97 -4.91 -4.72 15.77
C TRP A 97 -4.89 -5.73 16.92
N CYS A 98 -5.97 -5.81 17.70
CA CYS A 98 -6.10 -6.81 18.76
C CYS A 98 -6.03 -8.24 18.21
N ARG A 99 -6.57 -8.51 17.02
CA ARG A 99 -6.45 -9.81 16.37
C ARG A 99 -4.99 -10.11 16.01
N LEU A 100 -4.33 -9.20 15.28
CA LEU A 100 -2.92 -9.38 14.89
C LEU A 100 -1.99 -9.53 16.10
N TYR A 101 -2.25 -8.75 17.15
CA TYR A 101 -1.49 -8.79 18.39
C TYR A 101 -1.63 -10.14 19.11
N ARG A 102 -2.83 -10.75 19.12
CA ARG A 102 -3.01 -12.11 19.65
C ARG A 102 -2.27 -13.17 18.83
N GLU A 103 -2.12 -12.95 17.52
CA GLU A 103 -1.48 -13.91 16.61
C GLU A 103 0.05 -13.84 16.65
N GLY A 104 0.63 -12.65 16.85
CA GLY A 104 2.09 -12.47 16.76
C GLY A 104 2.65 -11.29 17.55
N GLY A 105 1.94 -10.86 18.60
CA GLY A 105 2.37 -9.77 19.49
C GLY A 105 2.56 -8.44 18.78
N ALA A 106 3.46 -7.62 19.32
CA ALA A 106 3.76 -6.29 18.78
C ALA A 106 4.29 -6.37 17.33
N ASP A 107 5.13 -7.36 17.02
CA ASP A 107 5.75 -7.49 15.69
C ASP A 107 4.72 -7.69 14.56
N ALA A 108 3.58 -8.31 14.83
CA ALA A 108 2.49 -8.46 13.87
C ALA A 108 1.85 -7.13 13.44
N LEU A 109 2.03 -6.05 14.22
CA LEU A 109 1.54 -4.71 13.92
C LEU A 109 2.55 -3.85 13.15
N ARG A 110 3.78 -4.34 12.96
CA ARG A 110 4.79 -3.61 12.18
C ARG A 110 4.27 -3.38 10.76
N PRO A 111 4.54 -2.19 10.18
CA PRO A 111 4.21 -1.94 8.79
C PRO A 111 4.91 -2.98 7.91
N LYS A 112 4.12 -3.76 7.17
CA LYS A 112 4.68 -4.70 6.20
C LYS A 112 5.37 -3.91 5.07
N PRO A 113 6.50 -4.41 4.54
CA PRO A 113 7.15 -3.78 3.38
C PRO A 113 6.14 -3.52 2.28
N LYS A 114 6.10 -2.29 1.77
CA LYS A 114 5.13 -1.87 0.76
C LYS A 114 5.51 -2.50 -0.59
N GLY A 115 4.71 -3.44 -1.06
CA GLY A 115 4.85 -4.07 -2.37
C GLY A 115 4.57 -5.57 -2.35
N ARG A 116 4.34 -6.14 -3.54
CA ARG A 116 4.45 -7.59 -3.73
C ARG A 116 5.89 -7.97 -3.32
N PRO A 117 6.13 -9.03 -2.52
CA PRO A 117 7.47 -9.58 -2.42
C PRO A 117 8.00 -9.68 -3.84
N ARG A 118 9.17 -9.11 -4.15
CA ARG A 118 9.78 -9.33 -5.46
C ARG A 118 9.76 -10.84 -5.63
N GLY A 119 8.95 -11.32 -6.58
CA GLY A 119 8.89 -12.75 -6.85
C GLY A 119 10.32 -13.22 -7.05
N SER A 120 10.55 -14.51 -6.85
CA SER A 120 11.73 -15.21 -7.33
C SER A 120 11.81 -15.13 -8.87
N GLY A 121 11.89 -13.92 -9.43
CA GLY A 121 12.44 -13.66 -10.73
C GLY A 121 13.89 -14.09 -10.59
N ARG A 122 14.14 -15.33 -10.99
CA ARG A 122 15.45 -15.92 -11.25
C ARG A 122 16.30 -14.77 -11.79
N LYS A 123 17.27 -14.28 -11.00
CA LYS A 123 18.30 -13.39 -11.55
C LYS A 123 18.77 -14.12 -12.80
N ALA A 124 18.62 -13.50 -13.98
CA ALA A 124 19.14 -14.10 -15.19
C ALA A 124 20.59 -14.44 -14.87
N ALA A 125 20.92 -15.74 -14.94
CA ALA A 125 22.29 -16.17 -14.71
C ALA A 125 23.18 -15.34 -15.65
N PRO A 126 24.41 -14.99 -15.23
CA PRO A 126 25.38 -14.42 -16.14
C PRO A 126 25.40 -15.25 -17.43
N PRO A 127 25.45 -14.62 -18.62
CA PRO A 127 25.43 -15.36 -19.87
C PRO A 127 26.52 -16.43 -19.82
N THR A 128 26.16 -17.65 -20.18
CA THR A 128 27.17 -18.71 -20.31
C THR A 128 28.14 -18.34 -21.43
N ARG A 129 29.37 -18.85 -21.37
CA ARG A 129 30.39 -18.67 -22.42
C ARG A 129 29.84 -18.89 -23.84
N GLU A 130 28.94 -19.87 -23.98
CA GLU A 130 28.28 -20.19 -25.25
C GLU A 130 27.37 -19.06 -25.76
N GLN A 131 26.61 -18.41 -24.87
CA GLN A 131 25.76 -17.27 -25.23
C GLN A 131 26.57 -16.03 -25.60
N GLU A 132 27.74 -15.84 -24.99
CA GLU A 132 28.68 -14.78 -25.38
C GLU A 132 29.27 -15.06 -26.78
N LEU A 133 29.66 -16.31 -27.05
CA LEU A 133 30.14 -16.73 -28.36
C LEU A 133 29.08 -16.52 -29.45
N GLU A 134 27.82 -16.86 -29.21
CA GLU A 134 26.75 -16.62 -30.20
C GLU A 134 26.51 -15.12 -30.48
N ARG A 135 26.69 -14.27 -29.48
CA ARG A 135 26.60 -12.81 -29.67
C ARG A 135 27.77 -12.31 -30.51
N GLU A 136 28.97 -12.81 -30.26
CA GLU A 136 30.15 -12.45 -31.04
C GLU A 136 30.06 -12.99 -32.47
N VAL A 137 29.56 -14.22 -32.67
CA VAL A 137 29.29 -14.77 -34.01
C VAL A 137 28.32 -13.87 -34.77
N ARG A 138 27.19 -13.49 -34.17
CA ARG A 138 26.23 -12.56 -34.82
C ARG A 138 26.85 -11.23 -35.18
N ARG A 139 27.70 -10.69 -34.29
CA ARG A 139 28.43 -9.44 -34.53
C ARG A 139 29.43 -9.57 -35.67
N LEU A 140 30.17 -10.67 -35.73
CA LEU A 140 31.14 -10.96 -36.78
C LEU A 140 30.46 -11.21 -38.13
N GLU A 141 29.35 -11.95 -38.14
CA GLU A 141 28.53 -12.16 -39.34
C GLU A 141 27.99 -10.84 -39.90
N ALA A 142 27.53 -9.94 -39.04
CA ALA A 142 27.10 -8.60 -39.45
C ALA A 142 28.25 -7.79 -40.05
N GLN A 143 29.45 -7.82 -39.44
CA GLN A 143 30.64 -7.16 -39.98
C GLN A 143 31.06 -7.75 -41.34
N VAL A 144 31.07 -9.07 -41.48
CA VAL A 144 31.39 -9.76 -42.73
C VAL A 144 30.37 -9.41 -43.81
N ALA A 145 29.08 -9.40 -43.48
CA ALA A 145 28.02 -9.01 -44.42
C ALA A 145 28.19 -7.55 -44.89
N TYR A 146 28.53 -6.63 -43.98
CA TYR A 146 28.82 -5.24 -44.32
C TYR A 146 30.03 -5.11 -45.24
N LEU A 147 31.14 -5.80 -44.93
CA LEU A 147 32.35 -5.79 -45.77
C LEU A 147 32.09 -6.39 -47.16
N LYS A 148 31.35 -7.50 -47.25
CA LYS A 148 30.94 -8.10 -48.52
C LYS A 148 30.11 -7.14 -49.37
N LYS A 149 29.15 -6.43 -48.75
CA LYS A 149 28.37 -5.38 -49.45
C LYS A 149 29.25 -4.24 -49.93
N SER A 150 30.22 -3.79 -49.13
CA SER A 150 31.15 -2.73 -49.54
C SER A 150 32.04 -3.17 -50.71
N ILE A 151 32.50 -4.42 -50.73
CA ILE A 151 33.28 -4.99 -51.83
C ILE A 151 32.43 -5.07 -53.10
N ALA A 152 31.19 -5.58 -52.99
CA ALA A 152 30.26 -5.65 -54.12
C ALA A 152 29.99 -4.26 -54.71
N LEU A 153 29.71 -3.26 -53.86
CA LEU A 153 29.50 -1.88 -54.28
C LEU A 153 30.73 -1.29 -55.00
N LYS A 154 31.95 -1.56 -54.50
CA LYS A 154 33.18 -1.10 -55.15
C LYS A 154 33.40 -1.76 -56.52
N ALA A 155 33.07 -3.05 -56.64
CA ALA A 155 33.13 -3.78 -57.90
C ALA A 155 32.12 -3.24 -58.92
N GLU A 156 30.89 -2.93 -58.51
CA GLU A 156 29.87 -2.30 -59.35
C GLU A 156 30.28 -0.89 -59.83
N LEU A 157 30.97 -0.12 -58.98
CA LEU A 157 31.46 1.21 -59.29
C LEU A 157 32.81 1.24 -60.04
N GLY A 158 33.39 0.07 -60.38
CA GLY A 158 34.65 -0.02 -61.12
C GLY A 158 35.88 0.50 -60.36
N LEU A 159 35.79 0.63 -59.03
CA LEU A 159 36.87 1.15 -58.19
C LEU A 159 37.88 0.04 -57.85
N PRO A 160 39.20 0.30 -57.91
CA PRO A 160 40.21 -0.72 -57.64
C PRO A 160 40.08 -1.23 -56.20
N LEU A 161 39.97 -2.56 -56.05
CA LEU A 161 40.10 -3.22 -54.75
C LEU A 161 41.54 -3.02 -54.29
N GLY A 162 41.74 -2.23 -53.22
CA GLY A 162 43.06 -1.86 -52.73
C GLY A 162 43.98 -3.09 -52.62
N THR A 163 45.03 -3.09 -53.43
CA THR A 163 46.09 -4.10 -53.42
C THR A 163 46.93 -3.89 -52.17
N GLY A 164 46.67 -4.71 -51.14
CA GLY A 164 47.52 -4.78 -49.97
C GLY A 164 48.89 -5.36 -50.33
N ARG A 165 49.89 -4.49 -50.48
CA ARG A 165 51.31 -4.83 -50.45
C ARG A 165 51.60 -5.45 -49.07
N ARG A 166 51.92 -6.75 -49.01
CA ARG A 166 52.45 -7.37 -47.80
C ARG A 166 53.90 -6.90 -47.59
N PRO A 167 54.32 -6.49 -46.38
CA PRO A 167 55.73 -6.51 -46.00
C PRO A 167 56.23 -7.94 -45.81
#